data_AF-A0A1S4C633-F1
#
_entry.id   AF-A0A1S4C633-F1
#
_cell.length_a   1.000
_cell.length_b   1.000
_cell.length_c   1.000
_cell.angle_alpha   90.00
_cell.angle_beta   90.00
_cell.angle_gamma   90.00
#
_symmetry.space_group_name_H-M   'P 1'
#
loop_
_entity.id
_entity.type
_entity.pdbx_description
1 polymer ?
#
loop_
_entity_poly.entity_id
_entity_poly.type
_entity_poly.pdbx_seq_one_letter_code
_entity_poly.pdbx_strand_id
1 'polypeptide(L)'
;MATTVVSPPLGIKRVGTHNGTFHCDEALGCFMILRSKFYDEQVVRTRDPQVLHKLDAVFDVGGVYDPSRDRYDHHQKGFEEVIGFGFTTKLSSAGLIYKHFGKEIIAKEAQLDKEHPDVQRLYLAVYKNFIELSISNSHLILFFP
;
A
#
# COMPACT_ATOMS: atom_id res chain seq x y z
N MET A 1 -41.84 0.24 -8.35
CA MET A 1 -40.97 1.43 -8.20
C MET A 1 -39.61 0.95 -7.73
N ALA A 2 -38.67 0.74 -8.65
CA ALA A 2 -37.30 0.36 -8.30
C ALA A 2 -36.54 1.63 -7.89
N THR A 3 -36.18 1.73 -6.62
CA THR A 3 -35.31 2.79 -6.10
C THR A 3 -33.90 2.58 -6.63
N THR A 4 -33.53 3.39 -7.62
CA THR A 4 -32.15 3.57 -8.07
C THR A 4 -31.35 4.18 -6.92
N VAL A 5 -30.46 3.39 -6.34
CA VAL A 5 -29.46 3.89 -5.39
C VAL A 5 -28.45 4.69 -6.22
N VAL A 6 -28.51 6.01 -6.14
CA VAL A 6 -27.53 6.89 -6.78
C VAL A 6 -26.26 6.78 -5.94
N SER A 7 -25.22 6.16 -6.50
CA SER A 7 -23.88 6.19 -5.92
C SER A 7 -23.47 7.67 -5.77
N PRO A 8 -22.94 8.09 -4.60
CA PRO A 8 -22.42 9.43 -4.46
C PRO A 8 -21.35 9.68 -5.55
N PRO A 9 -21.18 10.92 -6.02
CA PRO A 9 -20.12 11.22 -6.98
C PRO A 9 -18.80 10.68 -6.41
N LEU A 10 -18.02 9.97 -7.23
CA LEU A 10 -16.68 9.52 -6.84
C LEU A 10 -15.87 10.78 -6.53
N GLY A 11 -15.87 11.19 -5.26
CA GLY A 11 -14.92 12.17 -4.78
C GLY A 11 -13.53 11.62 -5.08
N ILE A 12 -12.64 12.49 -5.54
CA ILE A 12 -11.23 12.14 -5.73
C ILE A 12 -10.76 11.54 -4.41
N LYS A 13 -10.43 10.24 -4.41
CA LYS A 13 -9.88 9.59 -3.22
C LYS A 13 -8.51 10.21 -2.94
N ARG A 14 -8.10 10.24 -1.69
CA ARG A 14 -6.86 10.88 -1.26
C ARG A 14 -6.08 9.93 -0.37
N VAL A 15 -4.78 9.81 -0.68
CA VAL A 15 -3.88 8.91 0.03
C VAL A 15 -2.85 9.72 0.78
N GLY A 16 -2.69 9.46 2.08
CA GLY A 16 -1.74 10.13 2.95
C GLY A 16 -0.43 9.37 3.12
N THR A 17 0.68 10.10 3.12
CA THR A 17 2.01 9.59 3.54
C THR A 17 2.78 10.68 4.30
N HIS A 18 3.90 10.35 4.92
CA HIS A 18 4.70 11.32 5.67
C HIS A 18 5.26 12.45 4.77
N ASN A 19 5.59 13.59 5.38
CA ASN A 19 6.17 14.76 4.69
C ASN A 19 7.69 14.88 4.90
N GLY A 20 8.36 13.75 5.12
CA GLY A 20 9.82 13.72 5.31
C GLY A 20 10.56 13.58 3.98
N THR A 21 11.83 13.23 4.07
CA THR A 21 12.63 12.79 2.93
C THR A 21 11.97 11.62 2.22
N PHE A 22 12.08 11.54 0.90
CA PHE A 22 11.56 10.40 0.16
C PHE A 22 12.39 9.16 0.47
N HIS A 23 11.74 8.11 0.95
CA HIS A 23 12.36 6.81 1.10
C HIS A 23 11.93 5.89 -0.04
N CYS A 24 12.75 4.87 -0.33
CA CYS A 24 12.46 3.92 -1.41
C CYS A 24 11.16 3.14 -1.18
N ASP A 25 10.88 2.77 0.06
CA ASP A 25 9.63 2.12 0.46
C ASP A 25 8.42 3.03 0.27
N GLU A 26 8.52 4.31 0.64
CA GLU A 26 7.45 5.29 0.42
C GLU A 26 7.12 5.42 -1.07
N ALA A 27 8.13 5.56 -1.94
CA ALA A 27 7.94 5.68 -3.38
C ALA A 27 7.30 4.42 -3.99
N LEU A 28 7.75 3.23 -3.56
CA LEU A 28 7.17 1.96 -3.97
C LEU A 28 5.73 1.80 -3.46
N GLY A 29 5.46 2.21 -2.23
CA GLY A 29 4.11 2.25 -1.64
C GLY A 29 3.16 3.14 -2.44
N CYS A 30 3.58 4.37 -2.75
CA CYS A 30 2.89 5.29 -3.66
C CYS A 30 2.56 4.62 -5.00
N PHE A 31 3.56 4.02 -5.66
CA PHE A 31 3.34 3.38 -6.95
C PHE A 31 2.30 2.26 -6.87
N MET A 32 2.42 1.36 -5.89
CA MET A 32 1.51 0.22 -5.78
C MET A 32 0.09 0.64 -5.39
N ILE A 33 -0.06 1.54 -4.42
CA ILE A 33 -1.40 1.97 -3.99
C ILE A 33 -2.13 2.68 -5.13
N LEU A 34 -1.43 3.46 -5.96
CA LEU A 34 -1.99 4.13 -7.15
C LEU A 34 -2.37 3.17 -8.29
N ARG A 35 -2.03 1.88 -8.20
CA ARG A 35 -2.47 0.83 -9.15
C ARG A 35 -3.66 0.01 -8.65
N SER A 36 -4.08 0.25 -7.40
CA SER A 36 -5.15 -0.47 -6.71
C SER A 36 -6.53 0.16 -6.94
N LYS A 37 -7.47 -0.05 -6.00
CA LYS A 37 -8.75 0.68 -5.90
C LYS A 37 -8.58 2.20 -5.69
N PHE A 38 -7.37 2.63 -5.40
CA PHE A 38 -6.95 4.01 -5.49
C PHE A 38 -6.26 4.19 -6.85
N TYR A 39 -7.00 4.43 -7.94
CA TYR A 39 -6.40 4.85 -9.22
C TYR A 39 -6.88 6.27 -9.55
N ASP A 40 -5.96 7.18 -9.92
CA ASP A 40 -6.21 8.61 -10.23
C ASP A 40 -6.33 9.57 -9.02
N GLU A 41 -5.67 9.25 -7.91
CA GLU A 41 -5.76 10.00 -6.65
C GLU A 41 -4.65 11.04 -6.43
N GLN A 42 -4.97 11.98 -5.53
CA GLN A 42 -4.00 12.91 -4.98
C GLN A 42 -3.26 12.29 -3.78
N VAL A 43 -1.93 12.21 -3.88
CA VAL A 43 -1.05 11.91 -2.74
C VAL A 43 -0.89 13.17 -1.88
N VAL A 44 -1.18 13.05 -0.59
CA VAL A 44 -1.09 14.11 0.42
C VAL A 44 0.06 13.79 1.37
N ARG A 45 1.13 14.58 1.32
CA ARG A 45 2.28 14.44 2.23
C ARG A 45 2.06 15.25 3.50
N THR A 46 1.83 14.62 4.64
CA THR A 46 1.60 15.29 5.93
C THR A 46 1.82 14.35 7.12
N ARG A 47 2.08 14.92 8.29
CA ARG A 47 2.04 14.22 9.60
C ARG A 47 0.92 14.72 10.50
N ASP A 48 0.11 15.67 10.05
CA ASP A 48 -0.99 16.23 10.84
C ASP A 48 -2.11 15.19 11.02
N PRO A 49 -2.36 14.71 12.25
CA PRO A 49 -3.40 13.72 12.51
C PRO A 49 -4.79 14.16 12.06
N GLN A 50 -5.09 15.47 12.12
CA GLN A 50 -6.38 16.03 11.72
C GLN A 50 -6.59 15.95 10.20
N VAL A 51 -5.52 16.04 9.42
CA VAL A 51 -5.56 15.83 7.98
C VAL A 51 -5.65 14.33 7.68
N LEU A 52 -4.78 13.52 8.28
CA LEU A 52 -4.73 12.08 8.06
C LEU A 52 -6.05 11.36 8.35
N HIS A 53 -6.81 11.82 9.35
CA HIS A 53 -8.12 11.26 9.69
C HIS A 53 -9.17 11.44 8.57
N LYS A 54 -8.98 12.42 7.69
CA LYS A 54 -9.92 12.75 6.60
C LYS A 54 -9.57 12.07 5.27
N LEU A 55 -8.43 11.37 5.20
CA LEU A 55 -7.96 10.72 3.98
C LEU A 55 -8.51 9.30 3.87
N ASP A 56 -8.70 8.84 2.63
CA ASP A 56 -9.26 7.52 2.34
C ASP A 56 -8.29 6.41 2.72
N ALA A 57 -7.01 6.57 2.39
CA ALA A 57 -5.93 5.70 2.83
C ALA A 57 -4.79 6.49 3.46
N VAL A 58 -4.05 5.85 4.36
CA VAL A 58 -2.81 6.41 4.92
C VAL A 58 -1.79 5.29 5.08
N PHE A 59 -0.55 5.54 4.67
CA PHE A 59 0.55 4.60 4.87
C PHE A 59 1.80 5.34 5.32
N ASP A 60 2.72 4.62 5.96
CA ASP A 60 4.00 5.16 6.43
C ASP A 60 3.94 6.33 7.43
N VAL A 61 2.74 6.62 7.94
CA VAL A 61 2.47 7.63 8.96
C VAL A 61 1.17 7.33 9.70
N GLY A 62 1.06 7.88 10.91
CA GLY A 62 -0.15 7.80 11.73
C GLY A 62 -0.13 6.71 12.79
N GLY A 63 0.88 5.85 12.81
CA GLY A 63 1.12 4.84 13.84
C GLY A 63 0.08 3.73 13.87
N VAL A 64 -0.66 3.48 12.78
CA VAL A 64 -1.74 2.49 12.73
C VAL A 64 -1.61 1.54 11.54
N TYR A 65 -1.71 0.25 11.81
CA TYR A 65 -1.99 -0.79 10.82
C TYR A 65 -3.42 -1.29 11.00
N ASP A 66 -4.28 -0.96 10.05
CA ASP A 66 -5.69 -1.37 10.00
C ASP A 66 -6.13 -1.49 8.54
N PRO A 67 -6.06 -2.70 7.94
CA PRO A 67 -6.47 -2.94 6.56
C PRO A 67 -7.94 -2.63 6.28
N SER A 68 -8.81 -2.69 7.29
CA SER A 68 -10.24 -2.38 7.12
C SER A 68 -10.50 -0.90 6.87
N ARG A 69 -9.55 -0.06 7.29
CA ARG A 69 -9.56 1.41 7.12
C ARG A 69 -8.45 1.89 6.19
N ASP A 70 -7.83 1.00 5.41
CA ASP A 70 -6.70 1.31 4.54
C ASP A 70 -5.58 2.10 5.25
N ARG A 71 -5.20 1.64 6.45
CA ARG A 71 -4.08 2.19 7.24
C ARG A 71 -2.92 1.20 7.24
N TYR A 72 -1.76 1.62 6.73
CA TYR A 72 -0.60 0.76 6.47
C TYR A 72 0.70 1.39 6.99
N ASP A 73 0.74 1.68 8.29
CA ASP A 73 1.96 2.09 8.97
C ASP A 73 2.58 0.90 9.74
N HIS A 74 3.90 0.83 9.81
CA HIS A 74 4.69 -0.21 10.48
C HIS A 74 5.55 0.31 11.65
N HIS A 75 5.51 1.61 11.95
CA HIS A 75 6.35 2.25 12.98
C HIS A 75 5.95 1.91 14.44
N GLN A 76 4.96 1.04 14.65
CA GLN A 76 4.50 0.70 16.00
C GLN A 76 5.54 -0.15 16.74
N LYS A 77 5.65 0.08 18.05
CA LYS A 77 6.47 -0.80 18.90
C LYS A 77 5.87 -2.20 18.91
N GLY A 78 6.72 -3.21 18.69
CA GLY A 78 6.29 -4.61 18.63
C GLY A 78 5.54 -4.96 17.35
N PHE A 79 5.73 -4.22 16.26
CA PHE A 79 5.24 -4.63 14.95
C PHE A 79 5.97 -5.91 14.48
N GLU A 80 5.19 -6.96 14.21
CA GLU A 80 5.67 -8.31 13.86
C GLU A 80 4.99 -8.85 12.59
N GLU A 81 4.24 -8.03 11.86
CA GLU A 81 3.52 -8.50 10.68
C GLU A 81 4.49 -8.91 9.57
N VAL A 82 4.24 -10.11 9.04
CA VAL A 82 4.97 -10.70 7.91
C VAL A 82 4.00 -11.02 6.77
N ILE A 83 4.51 -11.28 5.56
CA ILE A 83 3.67 -11.67 4.41
C ILE A 83 3.01 -13.05 4.60
N GLY A 84 3.57 -13.89 5.48
CA GLY A 84 3.19 -15.30 5.65
C GLY A 84 4.02 -16.22 4.74
N PHE A 85 3.47 -17.35 4.33
CA PHE A 85 4.09 -18.27 3.34
C PHE A 85 5.52 -18.75 3.66
N GLY A 86 5.90 -18.78 4.94
CA GLY A 86 7.23 -19.19 5.40
C GLY A 86 8.27 -18.07 5.44
N PHE A 87 7.92 -16.84 5.04
CA PHE A 87 8.77 -15.67 5.20
C PHE A 87 8.67 -15.12 6.63
N THR A 88 9.79 -14.63 7.15
CA THR A 88 9.91 -14.09 8.51
C THR A 88 10.26 -12.61 8.54
N THR A 89 10.51 -12.00 7.38
CA THR A 89 10.83 -10.57 7.26
C THR A 89 9.62 -9.72 7.62
N LYS A 90 9.80 -8.83 8.61
CA LYS A 90 8.80 -7.84 9.02
C LYS A 90 8.51 -6.87 7.89
N LEU A 91 7.25 -6.53 7.68
CA LEU A 91 6.84 -5.69 6.56
C LEU A 91 7.11 -4.21 6.82
N SER A 92 7.60 -3.51 5.78
CA SER A 92 7.49 -2.04 5.68
C SER A 92 6.08 -1.64 5.21
N SER A 93 5.81 -0.34 5.16
CA SER A 93 4.55 0.20 4.60
C SER A 93 4.29 -0.28 3.17
N ALA A 94 5.32 -0.32 2.31
CA ALA A 94 5.22 -0.93 0.97
C ALA A 94 4.89 -2.42 1.03
N GLY A 95 5.53 -3.16 1.94
CA GLY A 95 5.24 -4.57 2.17
C GLY A 95 3.79 -4.81 2.60
N LEU A 96 3.21 -3.93 3.42
CA LEU A 96 1.80 -3.99 3.82
C LEU A 96 0.86 -3.69 2.66
N ILE A 97 1.14 -2.66 1.87
CA ILE A 97 0.37 -2.37 0.65
C ILE A 97 0.42 -3.58 -0.29
N TYR A 98 1.59 -4.18 -0.49
CA TYR A 98 1.75 -5.38 -1.30
C TYR A 98 0.99 -6.59 -0.72
N LYS A 99 0.98 -6.77 0.61
CA LYS A 99 0.22 -7.83 1.28
C LYS A 99 -1.27 -7.79 0.89
N HIS A 100 -1.86 -6.60 0.84
CA HIS A 100 -3.30 -6.42 0.61
C HIS A 100 -3.68 -6.26 -0.86
N PHE A 101 -2.84 -5.60 -1.66
CA PHE A 101 -3.16 -5.24 -3.05
C PHE A 101 -2.27 -5.94 -4.09
N GLY A 102 -1.19 -6.61 -3.69
CA GLY A 102 -0.23 -7.19 -4.64
C GLY A 102 -0.86 -8.19 -5.62
N LYS A 103 -1.79 -9.03 -5.15
CA LYS A 103 -2.50 -9.99 -6.02
C LYS A 103 -3.39 -9.32 -7.05
N GLU A 104 -4.15 -8.29 -6.66
CA GLU A 104 -5.02 -7.59 -7.62
C GLU A 104 -4.21 -6.79 -8.65
N ILE A 105 -3.09 -6.19 -8.22
CA ILE A 105 -2.17 -5.49 -9.12
C ILE A 105 -1.60 -6.48 -10.13
N ILE A 106 -1.05 -7.60 -9.67
CA ILE A 106 -0.49 -8.64 -10.55
C ILE A 106 -1.53 -9.19 -11.52
N ALA A 107 -2.73 -9.51 -11.04
CA ALA A 107 -3.81 -10.00 -11.87
C ALA A 107 -4.18 -9.00 -12.98
N LYS A 108 -4.31 -7.72 -12.63
CA LYS A 108 -4.59 -6.63 -13.58
C LYS A 108 -3.48 -6.48 -14.62
N GLU A 109 -2.22 -6.44 -14.20
CA GLU A 109 -1.08 -6.27 -15.14
C GLU A 109 -0.87 -7.49 -16.03
N ALA A 110 -1.09 -8.71 -15.50
CA ALA A 110 -0.96 -9.95 -16.25
C ALA A 110 -2.20 -10.29 -17.10
N GLN A 111 -3.30 -9.53 -16.96
CA GLN A 111 -4.60 -9.80 -17.59
C GLN A 111 -5.14 -11.19 -17.24
N LEU A 112 -5.01 -11.58 -15.98
CA LEU A 112 -5.47 -12.86 -15.44
C LEU A 112 -6.55 -12.63 -14.37
N ASP A 113 -7.35 -13.66 -14.10
CA ASP A 113 -8.19 -13.68 -12.90
C ASP A 113 -7.33 -13.65 -11.64
N LYS A 114 -7.80 -12.95 -10.60
CA LYS A 114 -7.08 -12.84 -9.30
C LYS A 114 -6.77 -14.19 -8.67
N GLU A 115 -7.64 -15.18 -8.90
CA GLU A 115 -7.50 -16.55 -8.38
C GLU A 115 -6.73 -17.48 -9.33
N HIS A 116 -6.21 -16.97 -10.46
CA HIS A 116 -5.42 -17.77 -11.38
C HIS A 116 -4.14 -18.28 -10.67
N PRO A 117 -3.74 -19.56 -10.85
CA PRO A 117 -2.57 -20.13 -10.16
C PRO A 117 -1.27 -19.35 -10.39
N ASP A 118 -1.10 -18.76 -11.57
CA ASP A 118 0.08 -17.96 -11.88
C ASP A 118 0.11 -16.62 -11.13
N VAL A 119 -1.04 -16.04 -10.75
CA VAL A 119 -1.07 -14.84 -9.89
C VAL A 119 -0.45 -15.17 -8.53
N GLN A 120 -0.76 -16.33 -7.94
CA GLN A 120 -0.14 -16.76 -6.69
C GLN A 120 1.36 -16.99 -6.85
N ARG A 121 1.80 -17.61 -7.95
CA ARG A 121 3.23 -17.83 -8.23
C ARG A 121 3.99 -16.51 -8.39
N LEU A 122 3.45 -15.59 -9.18
CA LEU A 122 4.00 -14.25 -9.38
C LEU A 122 4.00 -13.44 -8.08
N TYR A 123 2.95 -13.55 -7.26
CA TYR A 123 2.87 -12.87 -5.97
C TYR A 123 4.03 -13.26 -5.04
N LEU A 124 4.32 -14.56 -4.93
CA LEU A 124 5.43 -15.03 -4.11
C LEU A 124 6.79 -14.67 -4.73
N ALA A 125 6.91 -14.76 -6.06
CA ALA A 125 8.15 -14.43 -6.76
C ALA A 125 8.50 -12.94 -6.68
N VAL A 126 7.53 -12.05 -6.90
CA VAL A 126 7.72 -10.59 -6.78
C VAL A 126 8.00 -10.21 -5.34
N TYR A 127 7.30 -10.82 -4.36
CA TYR A 127 7.63 -10.58 -2.95
C TYR A 127 9.10 -10.90 -2.66
N LYS A 128 9.51 -12.15 -2.91
CA LYS A 128 10.85 -12.64 -2.57
C LYS A 128 11.97 -11.87 -3.27
N ASN A 129 11.79 -11.56 -4.55
CA ASN A 129 12.88 -11.01 -5.37
C ASN A 129 12.88 -9.48 -5.44
N PHE A 130 11.84 -8.80 -4.95
CA PHE A 130 11.73 -7.35 -5.09
C PHE A 130 11.22 -6.67 -3.80
N ILE A 131 10.06 -7.07 -3.29
CA ILE A 131 9.44 -6.40 -2.12
C ILE A 131 10.26 -6.66 -0.83
N GLU A 132 10.68 -7.89 -0.59
CA GLU A 132 11.46 -8.24 0.59
C GLU A 132 12.82 -7.51 0.63
N LEU A 133 13.42 -7.27 -0.54
CA LEU A 133 14.67 -6.53 -0.67
C LEU A 133 14.49 -5.02 -0.45
N SER A 134 13.35 -4.45 -0.85
CA SER A 134 13.08 -3.03 -0.61
C SER A 134 12.86 -2.72 0.87
N ILE A 135 12.36 -3.68 1.65
CA ILE A 135 12.24 -3.58 3.12
C ILE A 135 13.61 -3.43 3.79
N SER A 136 14.60 -4.23 3.40
CA SER A 136 15.97 -4.13 3.94
C SER A 136 16.64 -2.77 3.68
N ASN A 137 16.10 -2.00 2.72
CA ASN A 137 16.60 -0.70 2.30
C ASN A 137 15.62 0.44 2.67
N SER A 138 14.70 0.26 3.62
CA SER A 138 13.72 1.31 3.99
C SER A 138 14.37 2.61 4.51
N HIS A 139 15.66 2.58 4.88
CA HIS A 139 16.44 3.77 5.24
C HIS A 139 17.13 4.44 4.04
N LEU A 140 16.98 3.87 2.83
CA LEU A 140 17.54 4.44 1.61
C LEU A 140 16.72 5.67 1.20
N ILE A 141 17.33 6.82 1.42
CA ILE A 141 16.84 8.12 0.99
C ILE A 141 16.98 8.23 -0.53
N LEU A 142 15.86 8.47 -1.21
CA LEU A 142 15.82 8.88 -2.60
C LEU A 142 16.01 10.40 -2.68
N PHE A 143 17.10 10.82 -3.30
CA PHE A 143 17.27 12.21 -3.72
C PHE A 143 16.71 12.35 -5.14
N PHE A 144 15.55 12.99 -5.28
CA PHE A 144 15.11 13.50 -6.57
C PHE A 144 15.77 14.87 -6.80
N PRO A 145 16.37 15.11 -7.98
CA PRO A 145 16.93 16.43 -8.34
C PRO A 145 15.85 17.50 -8.47
#